data_AF-A0A8S9WTK6-F1
#
_entry.id   AF-A0A8S9WTK6-F1
#
_cell.length_a   1.000
_cell.length_b   1.000
_cell.length_c   1.000
_cell.angle_alpha   90.00
_cell.angle_beta   90.00
_cell.angle_gamma   90.00
#
_symmetry.space_group_name_H-M   'P 1'
#
loop_
_entity.id
_entity.type
_entity.pdbx_description
1 polymer ?
#
loop_
_entity_poly.entity_id
_entity_poly.type
_entity_poly.pdbx_seq_one_letter_code
_entity_poly.pdbx_strand_id
1 'polypeptide(L)'
;MIQKAHVGVGISGVEGLQAACASDYSIAQFRYLLRLLFVHGSWNYSRMCKLILYSFYKNICLYVIELWFAIYSGWSGQILFERWTIGLYNVLFTAAPPFAIGIVEKVCSADIMLKYPKLYGPRASSFSVTTFWVWIGNAMVHSILLFWLAMLAVNHEVLWGNGRDGGYLMLGNMVYTYTVTTVCLKAGLHTAFWSIFTHLSIWGSILAWLIVIVIYSHVYPLLPIGEAMAGMDKICFSSFYFWLGLICIPVGILIPDLSLIV
;
A
#
# COMPACT_ATOMS: atom_id res chain seq x y z
N MET A 1 26.93 -12.66 27.33
CA MET A 1 27.14 -11.36 26.62
C MET A 1 26.25 -11.28 25.38
N ILE A 2 26.43 -12.18 24.41
CA ILE A 2 25.71 -12.18 23.12
C ILE A 2 24.17 -12.19 23.31
N GLN A 3 23.64 -13.08 24.15
CA GLN A 3 22.20 -13.14 24.47
C GLN A 3 21.64 -11.94 25.26
N LYS A 4 22.52 -11.11 25.86
CA LYS A 4 22.10 -9.90 26.59
C LYS A 4 22.10 -8.66 25.69
N ALA A 5 22.64 -8.74 24.47
CA ALA A 5 22.64 -7.64 23.51
C ALA A 5 21.31 -7.60 22.73
N HIS A 6 20.94 -6.44 22.19
CA HIS A 6 19.75 -6.30 21.33
C HIS A 6 19.86 -7.10 20.03
N VAL A 7 21.07 -7.24 19.51
CA VAL A 7 21.39 -8.09 18.35
C VAL A 7 22.72 -8.77 18.64
N GLY A 8 22.72 -10.10 18.74
CA GLY A 8 23.89 -10.92 18.97
C GLY A 8 24.53 -11.40 17.67
N VAL A 9 25.81 -11.07 17.45
CA VAL A 9 26.57 -11.58 16.29
C VAL A 9 27.67 -12.53 16.76
N GLY A 10 27.60 -13.79 16.35
CA GLY A 10 28.59 -14.83 16.63
C GLY A 10 29.58 -15.00 15.49
N ILE A 11 30.83 -15.30 15.82
CA ILE A 11 31.86 -15.64 14.82
C ILE A 11 32.06 -17.16 14.82
N SER A 12 31.82 -17.81 13.69
CA SER A 12 32.08 -19.25 13.52
C SER A 12 33.59 -19.49 13.40
N GLY A 13 34.21 -19.87 14.52
CA GLY A 13 35.61 -20.24 14.61
C GLY A 13 35.84 -21.74 14.71
N VAL A 14 37.13 -22.13 14.70
CA VAL A 14 37.57 -23.53 14.79
C VAL A 14 37.48 -24.06 16.24
N GLU A 15 37.54 -23.16 17.23
CA GLU A 15 37.63 -23.50 18.66
C GLU A 15 36.28 -23.83 19.32
N GLY A 16 35.16 -23.55 18.64
CA GLY A 16 33.83 -23.91 19.12
C GLY A 16 32.70 -23.11 18.47
N LEU A 17 31.57 -23.79 18.23
CA LEU A 17 30.38 -23.20 17.58
C LEU A 17 29.34 -22.68 18.57
N GLN A 18 29.58 -22.80 19.88
CA GLN A 18 28.58 -22.44 20.91
C GLN A 18 28.13 -20.97 20.81
N ALA A 19 29.07 -20.04 20.60
CA ALA A 19 28.75 -18.63 20.44
C ALA A 19 27.99 -18.34 19.15
N ALA A 20 28.31 -19.04 18.05
CA ALA A 20 27.61 -18.93 16.77
C ALA A 20 26.19 -19.49 16.84
N CYS A 21 26.00 -20.66 17.48
CA CYS A 21 24.69 -21.28 17.67
C CYS A 21 23.78 -20.49 18.62
N ALA A 22 24.36 -19.74 19.57
CA ALA A 22 23.63 -18.91 20.52
C ALA A 22 23.49 -17.43 20.08
N SER A 23 23.78 -17.11 18.82
CA SER A 23 23.71 -15.75 18.24
C SER A 23 22.60 -15.61 17.20
N ASP A 24 22.10 -14.40 16.99
CA ASP A 24 21.06 -14.10 15.99
C ASP A 24 21.63 -14.16 14.56
N TYR A 25 22.87 -13.69 14.39
CA TYR A 25 23.61 -13.78 13.14
C TYR A 25 24.97 -14.45 13.37
N SER A 26 25.28 -15.44 12.54
CA SER A 26 26.60 -16.07 12.52
C SER A 26 27.39 -15.65 11.28
N ILE A 27 28.61 -15.15 11.49
CA ILE A 27 29.56 -14.76 10.43
C ILE A 27 30.86 -15.55 10.55
N ALA A 28 31.52 -15.84 9.42
CA ALA A 28 32.79 -16.58 9.46
C ALA A 28 33.99 -15.71 9.91
N GLN A 29 33.98 -14.41 9.64
CA GLN A 29 35.09 -13.50 9.94
C GLN A 29 34.59 -12.13 10.38
N PHE A 30 35.30 -11.49 11.30
CA PHE A 30 34.93 -10.18 11.83
C PHE A 30 34.79 -9.10 10.74
N ARG A 31 35.58 -9.17 9.65
CA ARG A 31 35.48 -8.22 8.53
C ARG A 31 34.08 -8.15 7.88
N TYR A 32 33.30 -9.23 7.95
CA TYR A 32 31.95 -9.29 7.40
C TYR A 32 30.93 -8.50 8.22
N LEU A 33 31.24 -8.18 9.48
CA LEU A 33 30.40 -7.33 10.32
C LEU A 33 30.18 -5.96 9.68
N LEU A 34 31.19 -5.42 8.98
CA LEU A 34 31.11 -4.14 8.31
C LEU A 34 30.00 -4.14 7.24
N ARG A 35 29.95 -5.18 6.39
CA ARG A 35 28.89 -5.30 5.37
C ARG A 35 27.54 -5.63 5.99
N LEU A 36 27.49 -6.47 7.02
CA LEU A 36 26.26 -6.82 7.74
C LEU A 36 25.58 -5.56 8.31
N LEU A 37 26.35 -4.71 8.99
CA LEU A 37 25.82 -3.52 9.63
C LEU A 37 25.48 -2.43 8.60
N PHE A 38 26.47 -1.98 7.83
CA PHE A 38 26.33 -0.79 6.99
C PHE A 38 25.44 -1.00 5.77
N VAL A 39 25.42 -2.21 5.19
CA VAL A 39 24.59 -2.50 4.01
C VAL A 39 23.27 -3.11 4.44
N HIS A 40 23.30 -4.30 5.07
CA HIS A 40 22.08 -5.03 5.38
C HIS A 40 21.27 -4.37 6.50
N GLY A 41 21.91 -3.92 7.58
CA GLY A 41 21.22 -3.20 8.67
C GLY A 41 20.54 -1.92 8.17
N SER A 42 21.27 -1.12 7.37
CA SER A 42 20.74 0.11 6.78
C SER A 42 19.55 -0.11 5.84
N TRP A 43 19.66 -1.09 4.94
CA TRP A 43 18.58 -1.43 4.03
C TRP A 43 17.38 -1.98 4.79
N ASN A 44 17.58 -2.92 5.71
CA ASN A 44 16.49 -3.51 6.49
C ASN A 44 15.76 -2.47 7.33
N TYR A 45 16.48 -1.55 7.98
CA TYR A 45 15.84 -0.46 8.71
C TYR A 45 14.96 0.38 7.79
N SER A 46 15.49 0.88 6.66
CA SER A 46 14.71 1.71 5.73
C SER A 46 13.51 0.97 5.14
N ARG A 47 13.65 -0.31 4.82
CA ARG A 47 12.58 -1.16 4.29
C ARG A 47 11.45 -1.31 5.30
N MET A 48 11.79 -1.63 6.55
CA MET A 48 10.80 -1.80 7.61
C MET A 48 10.07 -0.50 7.93
N CYS A 49 10.78 0.64 7.98
CA CYS A 49 10.15 1.95 8.19
C CYS A 49 9.11 2.25 7.11
N LYS A 50 9.48 2.14 5.83
CA LYS A 50 8.57 2.38 4.71
C LYS A 50 7.41 1.40 4.70
N LEU A 51 7.67 0.11 4.93
CA LEU A 51 6.65 -0.93 4.98
C LEU A 51 5.61 -0.65 6.06
N ILE A 52 6.03 -0.33 7.27
CA ILE A 52 5.12 -0.06 8.40
C ILE A 52 4.27 1.19 8.09
N LEU A 53 4.91 2.31 7.75
CA LEU A 53 4.21 3.57 7.47
C LEU A 53 3.19 3.43 6.34
N TYR A 54 3.59 2.79 5.24
CA TYR A 54 2.70 2.52 4.11
C TYR A 54 1.56 1.58 4.48
N SER A 55 1.82 0.56 5.31
CA SER A 55 0.79 -0.40 5.74
C SER A 55 -0.28 0.26 6.61
N PHE A 56 0.07 1.22 7.46
CA PHE A 56 -0.91 2.01 8.19
C PHE A 56 -1.69 2.94 7.25
N TYR A 57 -0.99 3.68 6.39
CA TYR A 57 -1.61 4.60 5.44
C TYR A 57 -2.65 3.91 4.54
N LYS A 58 -2.32 2.76 3.94
CA LYS A 58 -3.23 2.07 3.00
C LYS A 58 -4.52 1.59 3.67
N ASN A 59 -4.45 1.17 4.92
CA ASN A 59 -5.59 0.68 5.67
C ASN A 59 -6.49 1.84 6.08
N ILE A 60 -5.91 2.89 6.63
CA ILE A 60 -6.65 4.08 7.06
C ILE A 60 -7.33 4.74 5.86
N CYS A 61 -6.62 4.83 4.72
CA CYS A 61 -7.18 5.39 3.50
C CYS A 61 -8.48 4.68 3.06
N LEU A 62 -8.53 3.35 3.11
CA LEU A 62 -9.75 2.60 2.77
C LEU A 62 -10.82 2.69 3.87
N TYR A 63 -10.48 2.36 5.11
CA TYR A 63 -11.49 2.19 6.16
C TYR A 63 -12.10 3.51 6.64
N VAL A 64 -11.37 4.63 6.55
CA VAL A 64 -11.92 5.95 6.91
C VAL A 64 -12.91 6.46 5.87
N ILE A 65 -12.89 5.95 4.63
CA ILE A 65 -13.93 6.28 3.64
C ILE A 65 -15.32 5.87 4.12
N GLU A 66 -15.44 4.72 4.79
CA GLU A 66 -16.71 4.28 5.39
C GLU A 66 -17.21 5.26 6.46
N LEU A 67 -16.31 5.96 7.17
CA LEU A 67 -16.69 7.02 8.10
C LEU A 67 -17.30 8.23 7.37
N TRP A 68 -16.72 8.63 6.24
CA TRP A 68 -17.28 9.72 5.42
C TRP A 68 -18.63 9.33 4.83
N PHE A 69 -18.78 8.08 4.40
CA PHE A 69 -20.05 7.55 3.94
C PHE A 69 -21.09 7.43 5.06
N ALA A 70 -20.70 7.10 6.29
CA ALA A 70 -21.59 7.10 7.44
C ALA A 70 -22.15 8.50 7.73
N ILE A 71 -21.34 9.55 7.60
CA ILE A 71 -21.81 10.94 7.73
C ILE A 71 -22.83 11.26 6.63
N TYR A 72 -22.54 10.90 5.38
CA TYR A 72 -23.45 11.13 4.25
C TYR A 72 -24.78 10.36 4.36
N SER A 73 -24.72 9.12 4.83
CA SER A 73 -25.88 8.23 4.98
C SER A 73 -26.66 8.42 6.29
N GLY A 74 -26.38 9.49 7.05
CA GLY A 74 -27.10 9.82 8.29
C GLY A 74 -26.88 8.81 9.42
N TRP A 75 -25.70 8.18 9.49
CA TRP A 75 -25.32 7.18 10.49
C TRP A 75 -26.19 5.90 10.47
N SER A 76 -26.74 5.55 9.32
CA SER A 76 -27.60 4.36 9.12
C SER A 76 -26.90 3.01 9.36
N GLY A 77 -25.56 2.97 9.38
CA GLY A 77 -24.77 1.74 9.47
C GLY A 77 -24.64 0.99 8.13
N GLN A 78 -25.10 1.57 7.02
CA GLN A 78 -24.90 1.03 5.69
C GLN A 78 -23.40 1.03 5.32
N ILE A 79 -22.90 -0.10 4.83
CA ILE A 79 -21.53 -0.22 4.30
C ILE A 79 -21.51 0.18 2.83
N LEU A 80 -20.47 0.93 2.44
CA LEU A 80 -20.24 1.37 1.07
C LEU A 80 -19.67 0.25 0.20
N PHE A 81 -18.69 -0.48 0.75
CA PHE A 81 -18.02 -1.56 0.02
C PHE A 81 -18.70 -2.91 0.28
N GLU A 82 -18.64 -3.81 -0.71
CA GLU A 82 -19.16 -5.16 -0.55
C GLU A 82 -18.25 -5.98 0.38
N ARG A 83 -18.85 -6.82 1.21
CA ARG A 83 -18.23 -7.54 2.31
C ARG A 83 -16.96 -8.33 1.92
N TRP A 84 -16.98 -9.04 0.80
CA TRP A 84 -15.81 -9.81 0.33
C TRP A 84 -14.73 -8.91 -0.24
N THR A 85 -15.10 -7.84 -0.95
CA THR A 85 -14.13 -6.87 -1.49
C THR A 85 -13.34 -6.19 -0.37
N ILE A 86 -13.97 -5.89 0.77
CA ILE A 86 -13.27 -5.35 1.96
C ILE A 86 -12.22 -6.36 2.47
N GLY A 87 -12.59 -7.63 2.61
CA GLY A 87 -11.68 -8.67 3.10
C GLY A 87 -10.49 -8.93 2.17
N LEU A 88 -10.73 -8.89 0.85
CA LEU A 88 -9.70 -9.12 -0.17
C LEU A 88 -8.75 -7.95 -0.36
N TYR A 89 -9.11 -6.73 0.08
CA TYR A 89 -8.28 -5.55 -0.04
C TYR A 89 -6.85 -5.75 0.49
N ASN A 90 -6.74 -6.26 1.71
CA ASN A 90 -5.46 -6.40 2.41
C ASN A 90 -4.66 -7.62 1.95
N VAL A 91 -5.33 -8.65 1.42
CA VAL A 91 -4.73 -9.94 1.09
C VAL A 91 -4.34 -10.02 -0.37
N LEU A 92 -5.23 -9.61 -1.27
CA LEU A 92 -5.07 -9.81 -2.71
C LEU A 92 -4.61 -8.54 -3.41
N PHE A 93 -5.25 -7.39 -3.13
CA PHE A 93 -5.04 -6.19 -3.93
C PHE A 93 -3.91 -5.30 -3.42
N THR A 94 -3.64 -5.27 -2.11
CA THR A 94 -2.64 -4.34 -1.54
C THR A 94 -1.56 -5.02 -0.69
N ALA A 95 -1.47 -6.36 -0.72
CA ALA A 95 -0.41 -7.09 -0.04
C ALA A 95 0.93 -7.01 -0.80
N ALA A 96 0.92 -7.10 -2.14
CA ALA A 96 2.15 -7.18 -2.93
C ALA A 96 3.04 -5.92 -2.84
N PRO A 97 2.52 -4.67 -2.87
CA PRO A 97 3.36 -3.47 -2.76
C PRO A 97 4.22 -3.38 -1.49
N PRO A 98 3.68 -3.56 -0.25
CA PRO A 98 4.50 -3.51 0.96
C PRO A 98 5.53 -4.65 1.01
N PHE A 99 5.22 -5.84 0.48
CA PHE A 99 6.20 -6.91 0.36
C PHE A 99 7.35 -6.55 -0.61
N ALA A 100 7.04 -5.97 -1.77
CA ALA A 100 8.05 -5.54 -2.73
C ALA A 100 8.98 -4.47 -2.13
N ILE A 101 8.41 -3.48 -1.43
CA ILE A 101 9.17 -2.46 -0.69
C ILE A 101 10.01 -3.10 0.41
N GLY A 102 9.45 -4.06 1.16
CA GLY A 102 10.14 -4.73 2.26
C GLY A 102 11.35 -5.57 1.84
N ILE A 103 11.37 -6.07 0.61
CA ILE A 103 12.40 -7.01 0.14
C ILE A 103 13.40 -6.35 -0.82
N VAL A 104 12.90 -5.60 -1.81
CA VAL A 104 13.69 -5.21 -2.98
C VAL A 104 14.26 -3.79 -2.87
N GLU A 105 13.65 -2.95 -2.04
CA GLU A 105 14.01 -1.54 -1.92
C GLU A 105 15.47 -1.34 -1.53
N LYS A 106 16.14 -0.40 -2.18
CA LYS A 106 17.52 -0.02 -1.91
C LYS A 106 17.63 1.49 -1.96
N VAL A 107 18.05 2.10 -0.85
CA VAL A 107 18.27 3.56 -0.78
C VAL A 107 19.55 3.96 -1.51
N CYS A 108 20.61 3.17 -1.36
CA CYS A 108 21.92 3.38 -1.99
C CYS A 108 22.55 2.04 -2.35
N SER A 109 23.49 2.03 -3.29
CA SER A 109 24.26 0.82 -3.62
C SER A 109 25.14 0.36 -2.46
N ALA A 110 25.45 -0.93 -2.42
CA ALA A 110 26.26 -1.51 -1.34
C ALA A 110 27.65 -0.86 -1.28
N ASP A 111 28.27 -0.59 -2.43
CA ASP A 111 29.61 -0.03 -2.50
C ASP A 111 29.66 1.41 -1.95
N ILE A 112 28.64 2.22 -2.23
CA ILE A 112 28.52 3.58 -1.70
C ILE A 112 28.34 3.54 -0.18
N MET A 113 27.50 2.64 0.34
CA MET A 113 27.28 2.48 1.78
C MET A 113 28.55 2.08 2.53
N LEU A 114 29.41 1.25 1.91
CA LEU A 114 30.71 0.85 2.47
C LEU A 114 31.75 1.98 2.37
N LYS A 115 31.74 2.74 1.26
CA LYS A 115 32.66 3.86 1.02
C LYS A 115 32.37 5.06 1.93
N TYR A 116 31.10 5.31 2.26
CA TYR A 116 30.67 6.44 3.09
C TYR A 116 29.86 5.99 4.33
N PRO A 117 30.53 5.50 5.39
CA PRO A 117 29.86 5.02 6.61
C PRO A 117 28.98 6.06 7.31
N LYS A 118 29.20 7.36 7.07
CA LYS A 118 28.37 8.45 7.58
C LYS A 118 26.89 8.33 7.16
N LEU A 119 26.59 7.63 6.07
CA LEU A 119 25.21 7.36 5.60
C LEU A 119 24.41 6.42 6.52
N TYR A 120 25.09 5.75 7.46
CA TYR A 120 24.47 4.93 8.51
C TYR A 120 24.09 5.74 9.76
N GLY A 121 24.44 7.03 9.81
CA GLY A 121 24.15 7.93 10.93
C GLY A 121 22.66 7.96 11.33
N PRO A 122 22.33 8.63 12.45
CA PRO A 122 21.07 8.45 13.18
C PRO A 122 19.85 8.71 12.31
N ARG A 123 19.27 7.64 11.75
CA ARG A 123 18.00 7.65 10.99
C ARG A 123 16.77 7.70 11.89
N ALA A 124 16.89 8.28 13.09
CA ALA A 124 15.77 8.45 14.01
C ALA A 124 14.61 9.26 13.39
N SER A 125 14.87 10.01 12.31
CA SER A 125 13.84 10.72 11.53
C SER A 125 13.07 9.83 10.53
N SER A 126 13.63 8.70 10.07
CA SER A 126 12.95 7.85 9.09
C SER A 126 11.75 7.11 9.68
N PHE A 127 11.79 6.83 10.99
CA PHE A 127 10.65 6.32 11.73
C PHE A 127 10.58 6.98 13.10
N SER A 128 9.80 8.04 13.16
CA SER A 128 9.51 8.79 14.38
C SER A 128 8.01 8.88 14.56
N VAL A 129 7.56 9.19 15.78
CA VAL A 129 6.14 9.39 16.08
C VAL A 129 5.56 10.53 15.25
N THR A 130 6.34 11.58 14.96
CA THR A 130 5.90 12.68 14.10
C THR A 130 5.73 12.22 12.66
N THR A 131 6.70 11.48 12.11
CA THR A 131 6.59 10.89 10.77
C THR A 131 5.34 10.00 10.67
N PHE A 132 5.09 9.16 11.69
CA PHE A 132 3.90 8.34 11.74
C PHE A 132 2.62 9.18 11.63
N TRP A 133 2.43 10.18 12.48
CA TRP A 133 1.24 11.03 12.44
C TRP A 133 1.09 11.83 11.14
N VAL A 134 2.20 12.24 10.50
CA VAL A 134 2.15 12.86 9.18
C VAL A 134 1.58 11.90 8.13
N TRP A 135 1.97 10.62 8.16
CA TRP A 135 1.41 9.59 7.27
C TRP A 135 -0.08 9.33 7.57
N ILE A 136 -0.48 9.33 8.84
CA ILE A 136 -1.89 9.22 9.24
C ILE A 136 -2.70 10.41 8.73
N GLY A 137 -2.23 11.64 8.96
CA GLY A 137 -2.89 12.85 8.49
C GLY A 137 -3.03 12.89 6.96
N ASN A 138 -1.98 12.46 6.24
CA ASN A 138 -2.03 12.31 4.79
C ASN A 138 -3.09 11.27 4.36
N ALA A 139 -3.17 10.11 5.02
CA ALA A 139 -4.20 9.11 4.76
C ALA A 139 -5.62 9.66 4.99
N MET A 140 -5.83 10.45 6.04
CA MET A 140 -7.12 11.10 6.31
C MET A 140 -7.49 12.06 5.18
N VAL A 141 -6.58 12.95 4.77
CA VAL A 141 -6.81 13.88 3.64
C VAL A 141 -7.12 13.13 2.35
N HIS A 142 -6.36 12.08 2.05
CA HIS A 142 -6.58 11.27 0.86
C HIS A 142 -7.93 10.55 0.89
N SER A 143 -8.33 9.99 2.03
CA SER A 143 -9.65 9.35 2.19
C SER A 143 -10.80 10.32 1.97
N ILE A 144 -10.68 11.57 2.46
CA ILE A 144 -11.65 12.64 2.25
C ILE A 144 -11.75 12.94 0.75
N LEU A 145 -10.61 13.21 0.10
CA LEU A 145 -10.59 13.56 -1.32
C LEU A 145 -11.12 12.41 -2.20
N LEU A 146 -10.72 11.16 -1.92
CA LEU A 146 -11.19 10.00 -2.66
C LEU A 146 -12.71 9.84 -2.60
N PHE A 147 -13.30 10.03 -1.41
CA PHE A 147 -14.75 9.92 -1.25
C PHE A 147 -15.48 11.10 -1.89
N TRP A 148 -15.14 12.34 -1.52
CA TRP A 148 -15.90 13.50 -1.97
C TRP A 148 -15.71 13.81 -3.45
N LEU A 149 -14.52 13.60 -4.03
CA LEU A 149 -14.31 13.77 -5.48
C LEU A 149 -15.06 12.71 -6.28
N ALA A 150 -15.12 11.47 -5.81
CA ALA A 150 -15.92 10.43 -6.45
C ALA A 150 -17.43 10.73 -6.34
N MET A 151 -17.89 11.21 -5.18
CA MET A 151 -19.26 11.70 -5.00
C MET A 151 -19.59 12.83 -5.98
N LEU A 152 -18.69 13.81 -6.12
CA LEU A 152 -18.86 14.90 -7.08
C LEU A 152 -18.94 14.41 -8.53
N ALA A 153 -18.18 13.37 -8.88
CA ALA A 153 -18.24 12.76 -10.21
C ALA A 153 -19.59 12.07 -10.50
N VAL A 154 -20.31 11.64 -9.46
CA VAL A 154 -21.62 10.96 -9.55
C VAL A 154 -22.80 11.90 -9.24
N ASN A 155 -22.53 13.17 -8.94
CA ASN A 155 -23.53 14.13 -8.46
C ASN A 155 -24.61 14.49 -9.52
N HIS A 156 -24.34 14.23 -10.80
CA HIS A 156 -25.38 14.20 -11.83
C HIS A 156 -25.89 12.76 -11.92
N GLU A 157 -27.06 12.50 -11.34
CA GLU A 157 -27.68 11.16 -11.19
C GLU A 157 -27.77 10.36 -12.52
N VAL A 158 -27.68 11.04 -13.67
CA VAL A 158 -27.62 10.45 -15.01
C VAL A 158 -26.16 10.21 -15.43
N LEU A 159 -25.64 9.03 -15.09
CA LEU A 159 -24.26 8.62 -15.40
C LEU A 159 -24.05 8.12 -16.84
N TRP A 160 -25.13 7.71 -17.50
CA TRP A 160 -25.15 7.29 -18.91
C TRP A 160 -26.10 8.16 -19.70
N GLY A 161 -25.83 8.33 -21.01
CA GLY A 161 -26.75 9.01 -21.93
C GLY A 161 -28.16 8.40 -22.02
N ASN A 162 -28.37 7.23 -21.40
CA ASN A 162 -29.64 6.49 -21.37
C ASN A 162 -30.51 6.83 -20.16
N GLY A 163 -30.12 7.79 -19.29
CA GLY A 163 -30.94 8.23 -18.16
C GLY A 163 -30.93 7.33 -16.92
N ARG A 164 -30.08 6.30 -16.87
CA ARG A 164 -29.99 5.36 -15.74
C ARG A 164 -29.05 5.88 -14.64
N ASP A 165 -29.34 5.52 -13.40
CA ASP A 165 -28.48 5.73 -12.24
C ASP A 165 -27.71 4.44 -11.87
N GLY A 166 -26.55 4.60 -11.22
CA GLY A 166 -25.72 3.48 -10.78
C GLY A 166 -25.95 3.08 -9.31
N GLY A 167 -26.76 3.87 -8.58
CA GLY A 167 -26.94 3.77 -7.15
C GLY A 167 -25.65 3.89 -6.34
N TYR A 168 -25.73 3.56 -5.05
CA TYR A 168 -24.58 3.62 -4.13
C TYR A 168 -23.53 2.52 -4.41
N LEU A 169 -23.93 1.41 -5.03
CA LEU A 169 -23.02 0.31 -5.36
C LEU A 169 -22.02 0.71 -6.45
N MET A 170 -22.44 1.49 -7.44
CA MET A 170 -21.51 2.06 -8.42
C MET A 170 -20.53 3.03 -7.75
N LEU A 171 -21.03 3.91 -6.88
CA LEU A 171 -20.18 4.82 -6.10
C LEU A 171 -19.14 4.02 -5.29
N GLY A 172 -19.57 2.98 -4.58
CA GLY A 172 -18.67 2.13 -3.80
C GLY A 172 -17.58 1.49 -4.64
N ASN A 173 -17.93 0.95 -5.81
CA ASN A 173 -16.95 0.38 -6.75
C ASN A 173 -16.01 1.44 -7.33
N MET A 174 -16.49 2.64 -7.67
CA MET A 174 -15.67 3.77 -8.11
C MET A 174 -14.65 4.14 -7.03
N VAL A 175 -15.13 4.44 -5.83
CA VAL A 175 -14.28 4.86 -4.70
C VAL A 175 -13.26 3.77 -4.36
N TYR A 176 -13.66 2.50 -4.36
CA TYR A 176 -12.75 1.39 -4.11
C TYR A 176 -11.65 1.29 -5.16
N THR A 177 -12.02 1.36 -6.45
CA THR A 177 -11.06 1.31 -7.57
C THR A 177 -10.07 2.47 -7.50
N TYR A 178 -10.55 3.67 -7.18
CA TYR A 178 -9.69 4.85 -7.04
C TYR A 178 -8.78 4.74 -5.83
N THR A 179 -9.27 4.16 -4.73
CA THR A 179 -8.47 3.92 -3.52
C THR A 179 -7.35 2.93 -3.77
N VAL A 180 -7.64 1.77 -4.38
CA VAL A 180 -6.63 0.76 -4.72
C VAL A 180 -5.56 1.37 -5.63
N THR A 181 -5.99 2.12 -6.65
CA THR A 181 -5.08 2.76 -7.61
C THR A 181 -4.21 3.81 -6.91
N THR A 182 -4.79 4.70 -6.11
CA THR A 182 -4.07 5.76 -5.38
C THR A 182 -3.05 5.18 -4.41
N VAL A 183 -3.42 4.14 -3.66
CA VAL A 183 -2.55 3.46 -2.72
C VAL A 183 -1.39 2.77 -3.44
N CYS A 184 -1.65 2.05 -4.52
CA CYS A 184 -0.59 1.39 -5.31
C CYS A 184 0.37 2.41 -5.94
N LEU A 185 -0.15 3.52 -6.49
CA LEU A 185 0.68 4.59 -7.03
C LEU A 185 1.48 5.31 -5.93
N LYS A 186 0.91 5.55 -4.75
CA LYS A 186 1.64 6.07 -3.58
C LYS A 186 2.81 5.16 -3.20
N ALA A 187 2.65 3.84 -3.26
CA ALA A 187 3.77 2.90 -3.05
C ALA A 187 4.87 3.12 -4.09
N GLY A 188 4.50 3.31 -5.36
CA GLY A 188 5.45 3.64 -6.43
C GLY A 188 6.22 4.92 -6.15
N LEU A 189 5.53 5.98 -5.72
CA LEU A 189 6.16 7.26 -5.39
C LEU A 189 7.20 7.17 -4.26
N HIS A 190 6.97 6.30 -3.27
CA HIS A 190 7.87 6.10 -2.13
C HIS A 190 8.96 5.05 -2.38
N THR A 191 8.97 4.41 -3.56
CA THR A 191 9.97 3.42 -3.96
C THR A 191 11.13 4.11 -4.67
N ALA A 192 12.34 3.97 -4.14
CA ALA A 192 13.55 4.54 -4.75
C ALA A 192 14.14 3.63 -5.84
N PHE A 193 13.96 2.31 -5.71
CA PHE A 193 14.51 1.34 -6.66
C PHE A 193 13.42 0.58 -7.42
N TRP A 194 13.24 0.94 -8.70
CA TRP A 194 12.29 0.29 -9.60
C TRP A 194 12.89 -0.98 -10.19
N SER A 195 12.36 -2.11 -9.74
CA SER A 195 12.66 -3.46 -10.25
C SER A 195 11.45 -4.04 -10.97
N ILE A 196 11.65 -5.15 -11.68
CA ILE A 196 10.54 -5.91 -12.28
C ILE A 196 9.53 -6.33 -11.19
N PHE A 197 10.00 -6.71 -10.00
CA PHE A 197 9.14 -7.09 -8.88
C PHE A 197 8.28 -5.93 -8.37
N THR A 198 8.81 -4.71 -8.30
CA THR A 198 8.03 -3.53 -7.86
C THR A 198 7.05 -3.09 -8.94
N HIS A 199 7.41 -3.20 -10.23
CA HIS A 199 6.44 -2.98 -11.30
C HIS A 199 5.30 -4.00 -11.28
N LEU A 200 5.64 -5.29 -11.15
CA LEU A 200 4.65 -6.35 -11.08
C LEU A 200 3.76 -6.21 -9.84
N SER A 201 4.31 -5.79 -8.69
CA SER A 201 3.50 -5.60 -7.49
C SER A 201 2.52 -4.42 -7.61
N ILE A 202 2.93 -3.30 -8.19
CA ILE A 202 2.08 -2.11 -8.31
C ILE A 202 1.03 -2.30 -9.41
N TRP A 203 1.47 -2.58 -10.64
CA TRP A 203 0.58 -2.70 -11.79
C TRP A 203 -0.24 -3.99 -11.74
N GLY A 204 0.36 -5.08 -11.26
CA GLY A 204 -0.34 -6.35 -11.06
C GLY A 204 -1.44 -6.24 -10.01
N SER A 205 -1.25 -5.47 -8.93
CA SER A 205 -2.31 -5.18 -7.95
C SER A 205 -3.49 -4.43 -8.53
N ILE A 206 -3.25 -3.39 -9.34
CA ILE A 206 -4.31 -2.62 -10.00
C ILE A 206 -5.06 -3.49 -11.01
N LEU A 207 -4.33 -4.25 -11.84
CA LEU A 207 -4.94 -5.16 -12.81
C LEU A 207 -5.70 -6.30 -12.12
N ALA A 208 -5.18 -6.85 -11.01
CA ALA A 208 -5.84 -7.89 -10.24
C ALA A 208 -7.22 -7.42 -9.73
N TRP A 209 -7.35 -6.18 -9.27
CA TRP A 209 -8.64 -5.62 -8.90
C TRP A 209 -9.60 -5.52 -10.10
N LEU A 210 -9.13 -4.99 -11.23
CA LEU A 210 -9.94 -4.89 -12.47
C LEU A 210 -10.35 -6.26 -13.03
N ILE A 211 -9.54 -7.30 -12.83
CA ILE A 211 -9.90 -8.66 -13.21
C ILE A 211 -10.93 -9.23 -12.22
N VAL A 212 -10.74 -9.01 -10.92
CA VAL A 212 -11.68 -9.51 -9.90
C VAL A 212 -13.05 -8.86 -10.04
N ILE A 213 -13.17 -7.57 -10.34
CA ILE A 213 -14.50 -6.96 -10.53
C ILE A 213 -15.26 -7.63 -11.69
N VAL A 214 -14.58 -8.00 -12.79
CA VAL A 214 -15.19 -8.71 -13.93
C VAL A 214 -15.62 -10.12 -13.54
N ILE A 215 -14.71 -10.88 -12.90
CA ILE A 215 -15.02 -12.26 -12.50
C ILE A 215 -16.14 -12.26 -11.46
N TYR A 216 -16.03 -11.42 -10.43
CA TYR A 216 -16.96 -11.37 -9.30
C TYR A 216 -18.37 -10.95 -9.73
N SER A 217 -18.49 -10.06 -10.71
CA SER A 217 -19.78 -9.64 -11.27
C SER A 217 -20.54 -10.76 -12.01
N HIS A 218 -19.87 -11.86 -12.35
CA HIS A 218 -20.44 -13.04 -13.02
C HIS A 218 -20.48 -14.29 -12.14
N VAL A 219 -20.01 -14.22 -10.89
CA VAL A 219 -20.09 -15.34 -9.94
C VAL A 219 -21.55 -15.67 -9.62
N TYR A 220 -22.39 -14.64 -9.50
CA TYR A 220 -23.84 -14.83 -9.42
C TYR A 220 -24.43 -14.93 -10.84
N PRO A 221 -25.28 -15.94 -11.17
CA PRO A 221 -26.00 -16.87 -10.27
C PRO A 221 -25.33 -18.25 -10.07
N LEU A 222 -24.10 -18.48 -10.54
CA LEU A 222 -23.43 -19.80 -10.42
C LEU A 222 -23.21 -20.23 -8.97
N LEU A 223 -22.84 -19.28 -8.10
CA LEU A 223 -22.77 -19.45 -6.65
C LEU A 223 -23.62 -18.34 -5.98
N PRO A 224 -24.33 -18.63 -4.88
CA PRO A 224 -25.14 -17.64 -4.15
C PRO A 224 -24.25 -16.69 -3.31
N ILE A 225 -23.27 -16.07 -3.96
CA ILE A 225 -22.29 -15.15 -3.38
C ILE A 225 -22.23 -13.91 -4.28
N GLY A 226 -22.24 -12.72 -3.68
CA GLY A 226 -22.00 -11.47 -4.40
C GLY A 226 -23.17 -10.98 -5.25
N GLU A 227 -24.41 -11.23 -4.85
CA GLU A 227 -25.62 -10.76 -5.55
C GLU A 227 -25.58 -9.25 -5.81
N ALA A 228 -25.13 -8.46 -4.83
CA ALA A 228 -24.99 -7.00 -4.96
C ALA A 228 -23.97 -6.57 -6.03
N MET A 229 -23.05 -7.45 -6.43
CA MET A 229 -22.05 -7.16 -7.47
C MET A 229 -22.47 -7.68 -8.85
N ALA A 230 -23.62 -8.34 -8.98
CA ALA A 230 -24.06 -8.91 -10.25
C ALA A 230 -24.17 -7.84 -11.34
N GLY A 231 -23.39 -7.99 -12.42
CA GLY A 231 -23.35 -7.06 -13.55
C GLY A 231 -22.72 -5.68 -13.27
N MET A 232 -22.05 -5.49 -12.13
CA MET A 232 -21.38 -4.22 -11.79
C MET A 232 -20.21 -3.91 -12.71
N ASP A 233 -19.55 -4.92 -13.28
CA ASP A 233 -18.53 -4.77 -14.32
C ASP A 233 -19.04 -3.98 -15.53
N LYS A 234 -20.21 -4.37 -16.06
CA LYS A 234 -20.83 -3.71 -17.22
C LYS A 234 -21.25 -2.29 -16.89
N ILE A 235 -21.79 -2.09 -15.70
CA ILE A 235 -22.20 -0.77 -15.20
C ILE A 235 -20.95 0.10 -15.11
N CYS A 236 -19.97 -0.24 -14.26
CA CYS A 236 -18.78 0.56 -14.03
C CYS A 236 -17.99 0.82 -15.32
N PHE A 237 -17.71 -0.20 -16.13
CA PHE A 237 -16.82 -0.07 -17.28
C PHE A 237 -17.48 0.60 -18.49
N SER A 238 -18.82 0.64 -18.57
CA SER A 238 -19.51 1.40 -19.62
C SER A 238 -19.58 2.89 -19.32
N SER A 239 -19.33 3.32 -18.08
CA SER A 239 -19.36 4.72 -17.71
C SER A 239 -18.06 5.44 -18.08
N PHE A 240 -18.16 6.52 -18.85
CA PHE A 240 -17.02 7.39 -19.14
C PHE A 240 -16.45 8.04 -17.87
N TYR A 241 -17.32 8.46 -16.95
CA TYR A 241 -16.93 9.09 -15.68
C TYR A 241 -16.12 8.15 -14.79
N PHE A 242 -16.38 6.83 -14.84
CA PHE A 242 -15.59 5.82 -14.14
C PHE A 242 -14.12 5.87 -14.56
N TRP A 243 -13.85 5.80 -15.86
CA TRP A 243 -12.49 5.79 -16.40
C TRP A 243 -11.80 7.15 -16.28
N LEU A 244 -12.53 8.25 -16.47
CA LEU A 244 -12.00 9.59 -16.27
C LEU A 244 -11.58 9.78 -14.80
N GLY A 245 -12.45 9.42 -13.86
CA GLY A 245 -12.15 9.48 -12.44
C GLY A 245 -10.97 8.58 -12.04
N LEU A 246 -10.83 7.40 -12.66
CA LEU A 246 -9.72 6.47 -12.40
C LEU A 246 -8.35 7.08 -12.69
N ILE A 247 -8.28 8.00 -13.66
CA ILE A 247 -7.04 8.69 -14.00
C ILE A 247 -6.93 9.99 -13.19
N CYS A 248 -7.96 10.84 -13.27
CA CYS A 248 -7.89 12.20 -12.72
C CYS A 248 -7.82 12.23 -11.18
N ILE A 249 -8.59 11.39 -10.48
CA ILE A 249 -8.67 11.46 -9.01
C ILE A 249 -7.37 10.95 -8.37
N PRO A 250 -6.88 9.73 -8.67
CA PRO A 250 -5.61 9.27 -8.11
C PRO A 250 -4.43 10.18 -8.44
N VAL A 251 -4.32 10.65 -9.69
CA VAL A 251 -3.23 11.56 -10.08
C VAL A 251 -3.36 12.89 -9.33
N GLY A 252 -4.54 13.49 -9.29
CA GLY A 252 -4.79 14.76 -8.59
C GLY A 252 -4.44 14.72 -7.11
N ILE A 253 -4.83 13.64 -6.43
CA ILE A 253 -4.55 13.43 -5.00
C ILE A 253 -3.06 13.25 -4.72
N LEU A 254 -2.31 12.65 -5.65
CA LEU A 254 -0.89 12.37 -5.48
C LEU A 254 0.04 13.53 -5.90
N ILE A 255 -0.47 14.57 -6.57
CA ILE A 255 0.34 15.75 -6.96
C ILE A 255 1.00 16.43 -5.74
N PRO A 256 0.28 16.72 -4.64
CA PRO A 256 0.91 17.29 -3.45
C PRO A 256 2.02 16.41 -2.89
N ASP A 257 1.87 15.09 -2.94
CA ASP A 257 2.91 14.17 -2.47
C ASP A 257 4.19 14.25 -3.29
N LEU A 258 4.09 14.45 -4.61
CA LEU A 258 5.26 14.67 -5.47
C LEU A 258 6.07 15.89 -5.02
N SER A 259 5.39 16.96 -4.59
CA SER A 259 6.07 18.16 -4.10
C SER A 259 6.78 17.96 -2.76
N LEU A 260 6.35 16.97 -1.96
CA LEU A 260 6.90 16.67 -0.64
C LEU A 260 7.98 15.58 -0.67
N ILE A 261 8.27 14.97 -1.83
CA ILE A 261 9.28 13.91 -2.00
C ILE A 261 10.71 14.49 -2.17
N VAL A 262 10.87 15.82 -2.16
CA VAL A 262 12.17 16.51 -2.16
C VAL A 262 12.76 16.58 -0.74
#